data_AF-Q0DJD5-F1
#
_entry.id   AF-Q0DJD5-F1
#
_cell.length_a   1.000
_cell.length_b   1.000
_cell.length_c   1.000
_cell.angle_alpha   90.00
_cell.angle_beta   90.00
_cell.angle_gamma   90.00
#
_symmetry.space_group_name_H-M   'P 1'
#
loop_
_entity.id
_entity.type
_entity.pdbx_description
1 polymer ?
#
loop_
_entity_poly.entity_id
_entity_poly.type
_entity_poly.pdbx_seq_one_letter_code
_entity_poly.pdbx_strand_id
1 'polypeptide(L)'
;TIKRTVHRRVAPRRRGGRAAARGSGGRARATGHVPCRRVGQRAGPGRREAPCGARRPPRGRRRRRRRARLFVNDYNVLRGNDPNATPEKYVELVDALRRGGAAVGGIGVQGHMDSPVAGQVIRAALDKLAAAGGAPIWITELDVSEPDVGLRADDLEVVLREAYAHPAVEGVVLWGFMEGQMWRRDAYLVDADGTVNEAGQRFLQLQREWRSDARGIVDGDGRFKFRGFHGTYVAQVTTATGKMLKTFTVEKGDNSLELDLDIEI
;
A
#
# COMPACT_ATOMS: atom_id res chain seq x y z
N THR A 1 -29.89 27.99 10.50
CA THR A 1 -29.58 26.54 10.60
C THR A 1 -28.22 26.25 9.99
N ILE A 2 -27.19 26.12 10.82
CA ILE A 2 -25.82 25.89 10.37
C ILE A 2 -25.58 24.38 10.28
N LYS A 3 -25.63 23.81 9.07
CA LYS A 3 -25.19 22.41 8.84
C LYS A 3 -23.71 22.45 8.47
N ARG A 4 -22.83 21.98 9.37
CA ARG A 4 -21.41 21.77 9.07
C ARG A 4 -21.20 20.35 8.57
N THR A 5 -20.51 20.18 7.45
CA THR A 5 -20.17 18.86 6.89
C THR A 5 -18.66 18.79 6.73
N VAL A 6 -18.02 17.87 7.44
CA VAL A 6 -16.60 17.58 7.24
C VAL A 6 -16.46 16.49 6.18
N HIS A 7 -15.72 16.77 5.10
CA HIS A 7 -15.42 15.79 4.05
C HIS A 7 -13.91 15.59 3.92
N ARG A 8 -13.47 14.32 3.88
CA ARG A 8 -12.11 13.93 3.48
C ARG A 8 -11.99 14.03 1.95
N ARG A 9 -11.15 14.93 1.42
CA ARG A 9 -10.84 14.97 -0.02
C ARG A 9 -9.75 13.95 -0.35
N VAL A 10 -10.06 13.01 -1.23
CA VAL A 10 -9.06 12.30 -2.04
C VAL A 10 -8.83 13.13 -3.29
N ALA A 11 -7.59 13.53 -3.57
CA ALA A 11 -7.26 14.37 -4.70
C ALA A 11 -7.63 13.69 -6.04
N PRO A 12 -8.34 14.37 -6.96
CA PRO A 12 -8.59 13.81 -8.28
C PRO A 12 -7.31 13.84 -9.11
N ARG A 13 -6.90 12.68 -9.64
CA ARG A 13 -5.92 12.61 -10.72
C ARG A 13 -6.53 13.25 -11.97
N ARG A 14 -5.84 14.27 -12.51
CA ARG A 14 -6.19 14.89 -13.79
C ARG A 14 -6.21 13.82 -14.89
N ARG A 15 -7.37 13.60 -15.52
CA ARG A 15 -7.49 12.86 -16.79
C ARG A 15 -6.84 13.70 -17.89
N GLY A 16 -5.71 13.23 -18.42
CA GLY A 16 -5.21 13.65 -19.72
C GLY A 16 -5.83 12.73 -20.78
N GLY A 17 -6.66 13.28 -21.66
CA GLY A 17 -7.25 12.57 -22.79
C GLY A 17 -6.57 12.91 -24.12
N ARG A 18 -6.86 12.03 -25.10
CA ARG A 18 -6.55 12.05 -26.55
C ARG A 18 -5.20 11.42 -26.95
N ALA A 19 -5.07 10.60 -27.99
CA ALA A 19 -6.02 10.10 -29.00
C ALA A 19 -5.48 8.78 -29.61
N ALA A 20 -6.38 8.00 -30.19
CA ALA A 20 -6.08 6.83 -31.02
C ALA A 20 -5.64 7.23 -32.43
N ALA A 21 -4.74 6.44 -33.02
CA ALA A 21 -4.54 6.36 -34.46
C ALA A 21 -4.30 4.89 -34.86
N ARG A 22 -5.17 4.38 -35.72
CA ARG A 22 -5.01 3.11 -36.44
C ARG A 22 -4.06 3.34 -37.63
N GLY A 23 -3.25 2.32 -37.97
CA GLY A 23 -2.42 2.33 -39.18
C GLY A 23 -1.66 1.01 -39.35
N SER A 24 -2.08 0.26 -40.36
CA SER A 24 -1.60 -1.02 -40.91
C SER A 24 -0.14 -1.05 -41.36
N GLY A 25 0.45 -2.25 -41.42
CA GLY A 25 1.57 -2.54 -42.34
C GLY A 25 2.58 -3.54 -41.80
N GLY A 26 2.79 -4.66 -42.49
CA GLY A 26 3.63 -5.78 -42.03
C GLY A 26 5.13 -5.66 -42.34
N ARG A 27 5.84 -6.73 -41.92
CA ARG A 27 7.13 -7.30 -42.38
C ARG A 27 8.25 -7.39 -41.33
N ALA A 28 8.43 -8.62 -40.86
CA ALA A 28 9.64 -9.46 -40.90
C ALA A 28 11.00 -8.98 -40.33
N ARG A 29 11.48 -9.83 -39.39
CA ARG A 29 12.85 -10.36 -39.15
C ARG A 29 14.00 -9.39 -38.88
N ALA A 30 14.64 -9.57 -37.71
CA ALA A 30 16.02 -10.09 -37.62
C ALA A 30 16.36 -10.49 -36.17
N THR A 31 16.42 -11.80 -35.93
CA THR A 31 17.08 -12.42 -34.77
C THR A 31 18.59 -12.37 -34.96
N GLY A 32 19.29 -11.60 -34.14
CA GLY A 32 20.76 -11.61 -34.08
C GLY A 32 21.25 -12.57 -32.98
N HIS A 33 21.43 -13.83 -33.34
CA HIS A 33 22.11 -14.83 -32.50
C HIS A 33 23.62 -14.72 -32.77
N VAL A 34 24.43 -14.47 -31.74
CA VAL A 34 25.90 -14.42 -31.86
C VAL A 34 26.44 -15.83 -31.56
N PRO A 35 27.18 -16.48 -32.47
CA PRO A 35 27.67 -17.84 -32.25
C PRO A 35 28.91 -17.88 -31.35
N CYS A 36 28.91 -18.78 -30.36
CA CYS A 36 30.07 -19.15 -29.58
C CYS A 36 31.12 -19.87 -30.44
N ARG A 37 32.36 -19.36 -30.49
CA ARG A 37 33.52 -20.11 -30.97
C ARG A 37 34.26 -20.74 -29.77
N ARG A 38 34.50 -22.04 -29.83
CA ARG A 38 35.47 -22.78 -29.00
C ARG A 38 36.85 -22.72 -29.67
N VAL A 39 37.88 -22.25 -28.95
CA VAL A 39 39.32 -22.61 -28.99
C VAL A 39 39.89 -21.99 -27.69
N GLY A 40 40.67 -22.58 -26.79
CA GLY A 40 41.73 -23.58 -26.87
C GLY A 40 43.05 -22.94 -26.38
N GLN A 41 43.44 -23.26 -25.13
CA GLN A 41 44.79 -23.19 -24.53
C GLN A 41 45.48 -21.84 -24.17
N ARG A 42 45.73 -21.72 -22.84
CA ARG A 42 46.88 -21.19 -22.06
C ARG A 42 47.46 -19.77 -22.31
N ALA A 43 47.35 -18.92 -21.28
CA ALA A 43 48.36 -17.93 -20.87
C ALA A 43 48.26 -17.62 -19.35
N GLY A 44 49.41 -17.32 -18.72
CA GLY A 44 49.64 -17.20 -17.26
C GLY A 44 49.15 -15.91 -16.57
N PRO A 45 49.62 -15.64 -15.33
CA PRO A 45 48.77 -15.13 -14.25
C PRO A 45 48.71 -13.60 -14.16
N GLY A 46 47.54 -13.09 -13.74
CA GLY A 46 47.40 -11.71 -13.26
C GLY A 46 46.33 -10.90 -13.97
N ARG A 47 45.06 -11.23 -13.72
CA ARG A 47 43.87 -10.33 -13.71
C ARG A 47 42.67 -11.21 -13.33
N ARG A 48 42.05 -10.96 -12.18
CA ARG A 48 40.77 -11.59 -11.82
C ARG A 48 39.69 -10.94 -12.69
N GLU A 49 39.23 -11.64 -13.70
CA GLU A 49 38.06 -11.26 -14.49
C GLU A 49 36.81 -11.41 -13.61
N ALA A 50 35.97 -10.36 -13.59
CA ALA A 50 34.69 -10.39 -12.90
C ALA A 50 33.70 -11.28 -13.68
N PRO A 51 32.85 -12.07 -13.01
CA PRO A 51 31.92 -12.96 -13.69
C PRO A 51 30.91 -12.17 -14.53
N CYS A 52 30.71 -12.65 -15.75
CA CYS A 52 29.76 -12.15 -16.74
C CYS A 52 28.33 -12.20 -16.15
N GLY A 53 27.70 -11.04 -15.93
CA GLY A 53 26.31 -10.96 -15.47
C GLY A 53 25.89 -9.67 -14.75
N ALA A 54 26.82 -8.90 -14.19
CA ALA A 54 26.48 -7.65 -13.51
C ALA A 54 26.49 -6.45 -14.49
N ARG A 55 25.33 -6.08 -15.02
CA ARG A 55 25.19 -4.79 -15.73
C ARG A 55 25.34 -3.64 -14.72
N ARG A 56 26.45 -2.90 -14.83
CA ARG A 56 26.64 -1.61 -14.16
C ARG A 56 25.52 -0.65 -14.62
N PRO A 57 24.79 0.04 -13.72
CA PRO A 57 23.75 0.98 -14.14
C PRO A 57 24.41 2.17 -14.86
N PRO A 58 23.84 2.68 -15.96
CA PRO A 58 24.42 3.78 -16.71
C PRO A 58 24.41 5.07 -15.89
N ARG A 59 25.58 5.70 -15.78
CA ARG A 59 25.75 7.06 -15.24
C ARG A 59 25.30 8.05 -16.32
N GLY A 60 24.16 8.72 -16.13
CA GLY A 60 23.74 9.80 -17.04
C GLY A 60 22.36 10.40 -16.77
N ARG A 61 22.34 11.74 -16.63
CA ARG A 61 21.21 12.69 -16.48
C ARG A 61 20.52 12.73 -15.10
N ARG A 62 20.97 13.71 -14.28
CA ARG A 62 20.22 14.29 -13.15
C ARG A 62 18.94 14.97 -13.67
N ARG A 63 17.90 14.17 -13.96
CA ARG A 63 16.51 14.64 -13.89
C ARG A 63 16.17 14.77 -12.41
N ARG A 64 15.48 15.84 -11.99
CA ARG A 64 14.85 15.95 -10.66
C ARG A 64 13.83 14.82 -10.51
N ARG A 65 14.29 13.61 -10.18
CA ARG A 65 13.44 12.50 -9.78
C ARG A 65 13.03 12.80 -8.36
N ARG A 66 11.72 12.94 -8.09
CA ARG A 66 11.20 12.67 -6.75
C ARG A 66 11.79 11.32 -6.36
N ARG A 67 12.61 11.27 -5.30
CA ARG A 67 13.22 10.01 -4.85
C ARG A 67 12.07 9.06 -4.50
N ALA A 68 11.88 8.03 -5.31
CA ALA A 68 10.95 6.96 -4.98
C ALA A 68 11.50 6.21 -3.76
N ARG A 69 10.63 5.87 -2.81
CA ARG A 69 10.96 5.00 -1.69
C ARG A 69 11.12 3.58 -2.26
N LEU A 70 12.25 2.94 -2.01
CA LEU A 70 12.52 1.58 -2.47
C LEU A 70 12.05 0.59 -1.41
N PHE A 71 11.33 -0.44 -1.84
CA PHE A 71 10.83 -1.51 -0.99
C PHE A 71 11.56 -2.81 -1.33
N VAL A 72 11.84 -3.62 -0.30
CA VAL A 72 12.02 -5.07 -0.47
C VAL A 72 10.64 -5.69 -0.31
N ASN A 73 10.26 -6.67 -1.12
CA ASN A 73 8.92 -7.26 -1.10
C ASN A 73 9.05 -8.77 -1.15
N ASP A 74 8.35 -9.49 -0.27
CA ASP A 74 8.39 -10.94 -0.22
C ASP A 74 7.07 -11.56 0.29
N TYR A 75 6.90 -12.85 0.02
CA TYR A 75 5.68 -13.61 0.26
C TYR A 75 5.82 -14.54 1.46
N ASN A 76 4.71 -15.11 1.93
CA ASN A 76 4.61 -16.04 3.07
C ASN A 76 5.07 -15.53 4.45
N VAL A 77 5.71 -14.36 4.53
CA VAL A 77 6.24 -13.76 5.77
C VAL A 77 5.19 -13.68 6.90
N LEU A 78 3.93 -13.41 6.57
CA LEU A 78 2.85 -13.25 7.56
C LEU A 78 2.18 -14.56 8.00
N ARG A 79 2.50 -15.70 7.36
CA ARG A 79 1.78 -16.97 7.57
C ARG A 79 2.34 -17.81 8.74
N GLY A 80 3.60 -17.61 9.09
CA GLY A 80 4.28 -18.34 10.18
C GLY A 80 4.45 -19.85 9.97
N ASN A 81 4.02 -20.40 8.84
CA ASN A 81 4.08 -21.84 8.53
C ASN A 81 5.05 -22.20 7.39
N ASP A 82 5.70 -21.20 6.77
CA ASP A 82 6.74 -21.44 5.77
C ASP A 82 8.14 -21.34 6.42
N PRO A 83 8.87 -22.46 6.57
CA PRO A 83 10.20 -22.44 7.19
C PRO A 83 11.23 -21.68 6.35
N ASN A 84 10.96 -21.41 5.07
CA ASN A 84 11.84 -20.66 4.19
C ASN A 84 11.54 -19.16 4.17
N ALA A 85 10.35 -18.74 4.59
CA ALA A 85 9.90 -17.36 4.57
C ALA A 85 9.48 -16.89 5.98
N THR A 86 10.32 -17.13 6.98
CA THR A 86 10.06 -16.63 8.33
C THR A 86 10.36 -15.12 8.44
N PRO A 87 9.68 -14.39 9.35
CA PRO A 87 10.01 -12.99 9.61
C PRO A 87 11.48 -12.76 9.92
N GLU A 88 12.14 -13.66 10.66
CA GLU A 88 13.57 -13.57 10.99
C GLU A 88 14.45 -13.60 9.75
N LYS A 89 14.24 -14.58 8.86
CA LYS A 89 14.99 -14.67 7.60
C LYS A 89 14.77 -13.43 6.74
N TYR A 90 13.56 -12.88 6.75
CA TYR A 90 13.27 -11.68 5.99
C TYR A 90 13.97 -10.44 6.58
N VAL A 91 14.03 -10.31 7.90
CA VAL A 91 14.84 -9.29 8.59
C VAL A 91 16.32 -9.43 8.24
N GLU A 92 16.87 -10.64 8.29
CA GLU A 92 18.27 -10.91 7.92
C GLU A 92 18.58 -10.49 6.48
N LEU A 93 17.67 -10.78 5.55
CA LEU A 93 17.76 -10.34 4.15
C LEU A 93 17.76 -8.82 4.04
N VAL A 94 16.80 -8.14 4.69
CA VAL A 94 16.70 -6.67 4.68
C VAL A 94 17.97 -6.03 5.23
N ASP A 95 18.51 -6.55 6.32
CA ASP A 95 19.75 -6.04 6.91
C ASP A 95 20.98 -6.34 6.07
N ALA A 96 21.04 -7.51 5.42
CA ALA A 96 22.11 -7.82 4.46
C ALA A 96 22.11 -6.85 3.28
N LEU A 97 20.93 -6.52 2.74
CA LEU A 97 20.79 -5.52 1.67
C LEU A 97 21.25 -4.14 2.12
N ARG A 98 20.86 -3.71 3.33
CA ARG A 98 21.31 -2.44 3.91
C ARG A 98 22.83 -2.40 4.12
N ARG A 99 23.43 -3.46 4.67
CA ARG A 99 24.89 -3.59 4.82
C ARG A 99 25.60 -3.55 3.46
N GLY A 100 24.97 -4.08 2.41
CA GLY A 100 25.44 -3.98 1.03
C GLY A 100 25.28 -2.59 0.38
N GLY A 101 24.74 -1.59 1.10
CA GLY A 101 24.56 -0.22 0.62
C GLY A 101 23.22 0.04 -0.09
N ALA A 102 22.27 -0.90 -0.06
CA ALA A 102 20.95 -0.68 -0.64
C ALA A 102 20.13 0.29 0.23
N ALA A 103 19.48 1.26 -0.40
CA ALA A 103 18.59 2.21 0.27
C ALA A 103 17.20 1.61 0.47
N VAL A 104 17.07 0.65 1.39
CA VAL A 104 15.78 0.03 1.76
C VAL A 104 14.96 1.05 2.55
N GLY A 105 13.96 1.64 1.90
CA GLY A 105 13.09 2.66 2.46
C GLY A 105 11.75 2.16 2.97
N GLY A 106 11.43 0.88 2.78
CA GLY A 106 10.20 0.23 3.23
C GLY A 106 10.30 -1.30 3.13
N ILE A 107 9.50 -1.99 3.93
CA ILE A 107 9.37 -3.44 3.95
C ILE A 107 7.99 -3.78 3.40
N GLY A 108 7.96 -4.50 2.28
CA GLY A 108 6.74 -5.03 1.67
C GLY A 108 6.55 -6.48 2.09
N VAL A 109 5.34 -6.81 2.52
CA VAL A 109 4.89 -8.19 2.72
C VAL A 109 3.67 -8.38 1.84
N GLN A 110 3.69 -9.41 0.97
CA GLN A 110 2.60 -9.57 -0.01
C GLN A 110 1.24 -9.68 0.67
N GLY A 111 1.11 -10.57 1.66
CA GLY A 111 -0.17 -10.76 2.36
C GLY A 111 -1.17 -11.60 1.58
N HIS A 112 -0.70 -12.52 0.73
CA HIS A 112 -1.52 -13.62 0.25
C HIS A 112 -1.82 -14.55 1.43
N MET A 113 -3.06 -14.60 1.88
CA MET A 113 -3.48 -15.39 3.04
C MET A 113 -4.31 -16.59 2.62
N ASP A 114 -4.21 -17.66 3.41
CA ASP A 114 -5.09 -18.82 3.36
C ASP A 114 -5.86 -18.87 4.67
N SER A 115 -7.07 -19.42 4.61
CA SER A 115 -7.89 -19.71 5.77
C SER A 115 -7.45 -21.01 6.47
N PRO A 116 -7.52 -21.10 7.81
CA PRO A 116 -7.93 -20.02 8.72
C PRO A 116 -6.78 -19.02 8.99
N VAL A 117 -7.12 -17.75 9.16
CA VAL A 117 -6.13 -16.72 9.54
C VAL A 117 -5.97 -16.62 11.05
N ALA A 118 -4.72 -16.75 11.51
CA ALA A 118 -4.36 -16.56 12.92
C ALA A 118 -3.80 -15.15 13.16
N GLY A 119 -4.61 -14.25 13.75
CA GLY A 119 -4.22 -12.87 14.02
C GLY A 119 -2.94 -12.73 14.85
N GLN A 120 -2.73 -13.61 15.84
CA GLN A 120 -1.51 -13.65 16.65
C GLN A 120 -0.23 -13.92 15.84
N VAL A 121 -0.33 -14.69 14.76
CA VAL A 121 0.80 -14.98 13.87
C VAL A 121 1.16 -13.75 13.05
N ILE A 122 0.14 -13.05 12.51
CA ILE A 122 0.32 -11.79 11.80
C ILE A 122 0.96 -10.76 12.72
N ARG A 123 0.42 -10.59 13.93
CA ARG A 123 0.96 -9.66 14.93
C ARG A 123 2.42 -9.93 15.24
N ALA A 124 2.76 -11.18 15.56
CA ALA A 124 4.13 -11.57 15.85
C ALA A 124 5.09 -11.35 14.66
N ALA A 125 4.61 -11.58 13.43
CA ALA A 125 5.39 -11.28 12.23
C ALA A 125 5.64 -9.78 12.06
N LEU A 126 4.59 -8.95 12.21
CA LEU A 126 4.71 -7.50 12.12
C LEU A 126 5.62 -6.92 13.21
N ASP A 127 5.52 -7.41 14.46
CA ASP A 127 6.38 -7.00 15.57
C ASP A 127 7.86 -7.26 15.25
N LYS A 128 8.18 -8.44 14.72
CA LYS A 128 9.54 -8.82 14.32
C LYS A 128 10.07 -7.92 13.20
N LEU A 129 9.27 -7.66 12.17
CA LEU A 129 9.66 -6.80 11.06
C LEU A 129 9.83 -5.34 11.50
N ALA A 130 9.01 -4.86 12.44
CA ALA A 130 9.09 -3.51 12.97
C ALA A 130 10.37 -3.27 13.79
N ALA A 131 10.85 -4.30 14.48
CA ALA A 131 12.13 -4.25 15.19
C ALA A 131 13.34 -4.09 14.24
N ALA A 132 13.20 -4.44 12.96
CA ALA A 132 14.27 -4.42 11.96
C ALA A 132 14.53 -3.02 11.35
N GLY A 133 14.75 -2.00 12.19
CA GLY A 133 15.37 -0.75 11.74
C GLY A 133 14.44 0.29 11.12
N GLY A 134 13.20 0.41 11.63
CA GLY A 134 12.37 1.62 11.52
C GLY A 134 11.84 1.97 10.12
N ALA A 135 11.99 1.07 9.14
CA ALA A 135 11.34 1.23 7.85
C ALA A 135 9.86 0.86 7.97
N PRO A 136 8.94 1.59 7.30
CA PRO A 136 7.54 1.28 7.36
C PRO A 136 7.20 -0.02 6.63
N ILE A 137 6.24 -0.74 7.19
CA ILE A 137 5.71 -1.98 6.65
C ILE A 137 4.50 -1.66 5.77
N TRP A 138 4.46 -2.27 4.59
CA TRP A 138 3.30 -2.24 3.71
C TRP A 138 2.86 -3.66 3.43
N ILE A 139 1.56 -3.93 3.60
CA ILE A 139 0.96 -5.13 3.01
C ILE A 139 0.66 -4.79 1.55
N THR A 140 1.37 -5.39 0.62
CA THR A 140 1.47 -4.91 -0.77
C THR A 140 0.51 -5.60 -1.74
N GLU A 141 0.03 -6.80 -1.40
CA GLU A 141 -0.69 -7.70 -2.29
C GLU A 141 -1.75 -8.51 -1.52
N LEU A 142 -2.50 -7.86 -0.63
CA LEU A 142 -3.46 -8.53 0.24
C LEU A 142 -4.58 -9.20 -0.59
N ASP A 143 -4.72 -10.51 -0.38
CA ASP A 143 -5.90 -11.30 -0.75
C ASP A 143 -6.06 -12.47 0.24
N VAL A 144 -7.28 -12.95 0.41
CA VAL A 144 -7.61 -14.06 1.33
C VAL A 144 -8.37 -15.10 0.51
N SER A 145 -7.80 -16.30 0.36
CA SER A 145 -8.40 -17.39 -0.40
C SER A 145 -9.17 -18.34 0.52
N GLU A 146 -10.49 -18.39 0.36
CA GLU A 146 -11.37 -19.27 1.13
C GLU A 146 -12.72 -19.44 0.40
N PRO A 147 -13.10 -20.64 -0.06
CA PRO A 147 -14.38 -20.89 -0.74
C PRO A 147 -15.62 -20.40 0.02
N ASP A 148 -15.66 -20.55 1.34
CA ASP A 148 -16.75 -20.01 2.16
C ASP A 148 -16.62 -18.49 2.30
N VAL A 149 -17.53 -17.74 1.69
CA VAL A 149 -17.46 -16.27 1.67
C VAL A 149 -17.58 -15.62 3.05
N GLY A 150 -18.25 -16.29 4.01
CA GLY A 150 -18.37 -15.83 5.39
C GLY A 150 -17.05 -15.99 6.14
N LEU A 151 -16.44 -17.17 6.05
CA LEU A 151 -15.09 -17.39 6.62
C LEU A 151 -14.04 -16.47 5.98
N ARG A 152 -14.13 -16.27 4.66
CA ARG A 152 -13.28 -15.30 3.95
C ARG A 152 -13.45 -13.88 4.47
N ALA A 153 -14.68 -13.49 4.80
CA ALA A 153 -14.97 -12.17 5.37
C ALA A 153 -14.35 -12.02 6.76
N ASP A 154 -14.50 -13.03 7.61
CA ASP A 154 -13.94 -13.05 8.96
C ASP A 154 -12.41 -13.00 8.95
N ASP A 155 -11.77 -13.82 8.11
CA ASP A 155 -10.32 -13.84 7.97
C ASP A 155 -9.78 -12.53 7.40
N LEU A 156 -10.46 -11.94 6.40
CA LEU A 156 -10.10 -10.62 5.86
C LEU A 156 -10.15 -9.53 6.93
N GLU A 157 -11.17 -9.56 7.80
CA GLU A 157 -11.27 -8.63 8.92
C GLU A 157 -10.10 -8.81 9.91
N VAL A 158 -9.73 -10.05 10.25
CA VAL A 158 -8.59 -10.33 11.12
C VAL A 158 -7.31 -9.70 10.56
N VAL A 159 -6.98 -9.95 9.28
CA VAL A 159 -5.77 -9.40 8.65
C VAL A 159 -5.79 -7.87 8.68
N LEU A 160 -6.90 -7.26 8.28
CA LEU A 160 -7.02 -5.80 8.18
C LEU A 160 -6.96 -5.14 9.55
N ARG A 161 -7.55 -5.74 10.60
CA ARG A 161 -7.50 -5.21 11.97
C ARG A 161 -6.10 -5.29 12.55
N GLU A 162 -5.39 -6.40 12.39
CA GLU A 162 -3.99 -6.51 12.84
C GLU A 162 -3.09 -5.52 12.09
N ALA A 163 -3.29 -5.36 10.78
CA ALA A 163 -2.58 -4.36 9.99
C ALA A 163 -2.88 -2.93 10.46
N TYR A 164 -4.16 -2.62 10.73
CA TYR A 164 -4.59 -1.30 11.19
C TYR A 164 -4.09 -0.96 12.60
N ALA A 165 -4.04 -1.96 13.49
CA ALA A 165 -3.59 -1.78 14.88
C ALA A 165 -2.08 -1.62 15.01
N HIS A 166 -1.30 -2.15 14.05
CA HIS A 166 0.15 -2.20 14.17
C HIS A 166 0.83 -0.87 13.76
N PRO A 167 1.56 -0.18 14.67
CA PRO A 167 2.03 1.19 14.45
C PRO A 167 3.08 1.36 13.33
N ALA A 168 3.79 0.29 12.97
CA ALA A 168 4.76 0.29 11.87
C ALA A 168 4.14 0.06 10.48
N VAL A 169 2.86 -0.32 10.40
CA VAL A 169 2.16 -0.51 9.13
C VAL A 169 1.68 0.84 8.63
N GLU A 170 2.15 1.26 7.45
CA GLU A 170 1.77 2.54 6.82
C GLU A 170 0.82 2.35 5.62
N GLY A 171 0.61 1.12 5.15
CA GLY A 171 -0.23 0.88 3.98
C GLY A 171 -0.65 -0.56 3.79
N VAL A 172 -1.84 -0.72 3.19
CA VAL A 172 -2.39 -1.99 2.72
C VAL A 172 -2.88 -1.79 1.29
N VAL A 173 -2.54 -2.70 0.39
CA VAL A 173 -2.95 -2.73 -1.01
C VAL A 173 -3.56 -4.09 -1.31
N LEU A 174 -4.77 -4.11 -1.86
CA LEU A 174 -5.44 -5.35 -2.29
C LEU A 174 -4.88 -5.83 -3.63
N TRP A 175 -4.69 -7.14 -3.80
CA TRP A 175 -4.20 -7.74 -5.05
C TRP A 175 -5.32 -8.14 -6.02
N GLY A 176 -6.15 -7.15 -6.33
CA GLY A 176 -7.41 -7.34 -7.04
C GLY A 176 -8.58 -7.51 -6.07
N PHE A 177 -9.78 -7.58 -6.65
CA PHE A 177 -11.02 -7.74 -5.88
C PHE A 177 -12.16 -8.38 -6.69
N MET A 178 -11.97 -8.67 -7.97
CA MET A 178 -13.04 -8.99 -8.92
C MET A 178 -12.98 -10.46 -9.34
N GLU A 179 -14.08 -11.19 -9.17
CA GLU A 179 -14.20 -12.58 -9.62
C GLU A 179 -13.89 -12.69 -11.13
N GLY A 180 -13.17 -13.76 -11.50
CA GLY A 180 -12.70 -13.98 -12.87
C GLY A 180 -11.52 -13.09 -13.29
N GLN A 181 -11.13 -12.09 -12.49
CA GLN A 181 -9.91 -11.28 -12.70
C GLN A 181 -8.87 -11.45 -11.59
N MET A 182 -9.22 -12.15 -10.50
CA MET A 182 -8.27 -12.57 -9.48
C MET A 182 -7.31 -13.62 -10.03
N TRP A 183 -6.05 -13.52 -9.62
CA TRP A 183 -5.05 -14.55 -9.90
C TRP A 183 -5.22 -15.81 -9.04
N ARG A 184 -5.85 -15.67 -7.87
CA ARG A 184 -6.20 -16.75 -6.93
C ARG A 184 -7.71 -17.00 -6.96
N ARG A 185 -8.09 -18.27 -6.87
CA ARG A 185 -9.49 -18.67 -6.69
C ARG A 185 -9.99 -18.19 -5.34
N ASP A 186 -11.29 -17.97 -5.22
CA ASP A 186 -11.96 -17.75 -3.94
C ASP A 186 -11.35 -16.60 -3.12
N ALA A 187 -10.85 -15.56 -3.78
CA ALA A 187 -10.16 -14.43 -3.14
C ALA A 187 -10.71 -13.05 -3.54
N TYR A 188 -11.86 -13.03 -4.21
CA TYR A 188 -12.53 -11.83 -4.68
C TYR A 188 -13.50 -11.27 -3.64
N LEU A 189 -13.71 -9.95 -3.70
CA LEU A 189 -14.65 -9.17 -2.88
C LEU A 189 -15.91 -8.78 -3.67
N VAL A 190 -15.87 -8.94 -4.99
CA VAL A 190 -16.95 -8.64 -5.92
C VAL A 190 -17.11 -9.84 -6.84
N ASP A 191 -18.34 -10.33 -6.96
CA ASP A 191 -18.73 -11.47 -7.79
C ASP A 191 -18.80 -11.07 -9.27
N ALA A 192 -18.77 -12.03 -10.18
CA ALA A 192 -18.61 -11.78 -11.62
C ALA A 192 -19.74 -10.91 -12.23
N ASP A 193 -20.91 -10.88 -11.59
CA ASP A 193 -22.04 -10.03 -11.96
C ASP A 193 -21.95 -8.58 -11.44
N GLY A 194 -20.91 -8.26 -10.67
CA GLY A 194 -20.68 -6.95 -10.04
C GLY A 194 -21.22 -6.82 -8.62
N THR A 195 -21.83 -7.87 -8.06
CA THR A 195 -22.33 -7.88 -6.68
C THR A 195 -21.16 -7.85 -5.69
N VAL A 196 -21.22 -6.96 -4.70
CA VAL A 196 -20.24 -6.94 -3.60
C VAL A 196 -20.62 -8.01 -2.59
N ASN A 197 -19.84 -9.08 -2.51
CA ASN A 197 -20.09 -10.23 -1.65
C ASN A 197 -19.78 -9.93 -0.18
N GLU A 198 -19.98 -10.91 0.71
CA GLU A 198 -19.84 -10.72 2.15
C GLU A 198 -18.45 -10.23 2.57
N ALA A 199 -17.38 -10.77 1.99
CA ALA A 199 -16.01 -10.29 2.24
C ALA A 199 -15.82 -8.84 1.77
N GLY A 200 -16.38 -8.48 0.62
CA GLY A 200 -16.41 -7.09 0.15
C GLY A 200 -17.22 -6.16 1.04
N GLN A 201 -18.37 -6.61 1.55
CA GLN A 201 -19.18 -5.85 2.50
C GLN A 201 -18.41 -5.61 3.80
N ARG A 202 -17.71 -6.63 4.32
CA ARG A 202 -16.87 -6.52 5.51
C ARG A 202 -15.76 -5.48 5.31
N PHE A 203 -15.06 -5.52 4.17
CA PHE A 203 -14.06 -4.50 3.84
C PHE A 203 -14.66 -3.07 3.82
N LEU A 204 -15.84 -2.90 3.21
CA LEU A 204 -16.53 -1.61 3.18
C LEU A 204 -17.00 -1.15 4.55
N GLN A 205 -17.40 -2.07 5.44
CA GLN A 205 -17.75 -1.76 6.83
C GLN A 205 -16.55 -1.24 7.60
N LEU A 206 -15.40 -1.93 7.53
CA LEU A 206 -14.15 -1.48 8.15
C LEU A 206 -13.70 -0.11 7.60
N GLN A 207 -13.83 0.10 6.29
CA GLN A 207 -13.56 1.41 5.68
C GLN A 207 -14.46 2.53 6.21
N ARG A 208 -15.71 2.23 6.58
CA ARG A 208 -16.61 3.20 7.23
C ARG A 208 -16.22 3.41 8.69
N GLU A 209 -15.91 2.34 9.41
CA GLU A 209 -15.44 2.39 10.81
C GLU A 209 -14.17 3.23 10.96
N TRP A 210 -13.22 3.13 10.02
CA TRP A 210 -11.92 3.81 10.05
C TRP A 210 -11.91 5.15 9.31
N ARG A 211 -13.08 5.75 9.10
CA ARG A 211 -13.21 7.12 8.62
C ARG A 211 -13.78 7.99 9.72
N SER A 212 -13.38 9.25 9.71
CA SER A 212 -13.96 10.24 10.60
C SER A 212 -14.73 11.27 9.79
N ASP A 213 -15.98 11.44 10.15
CA ASP A 213 -16.82 12.55 9.73
C ASP A 213 -17.65 13.04 10.91
N ALA A 214 -17.95 14.33 10.93
CA ALA A 214 -18.81 14.92 11.94
C ALA A 214 -19.65 16.03 11.31
N ARG A 215 -20.86 16.17 11.84
CA ARG A 215 -21.82 17.20 11.45
C ARG A 215 -22.55 17.71 12.68
N GLY A 216 -22.81 19.01 12.71
CA GLY A 216 -23.64 19.61 13.75
C GLY A 216 -23.67 21.14 13.67
N ILE A 217 -24.25 21.72 14.72
CA ILE A 217 -24.39 23.15 14.94
C ILE A 217 -23.35 23.55 15.98
N VAL A 218 -22.82 24.76 15.87
CA VAL A 218 -21.99 25.33 16.94
C VAL A 218 -22.84 25.56 18.20
N ASP A 219 -22.22 25.43 19.37
CA ASP A 219 -22.88 25.76 20.63
C ASP A 219 -23.00 27.28 20.83
N GLY A 220 -23.56 27.69 21.98
CA GLY A 220 -23.76 29.09 22.34
C GLY A 220 -22.46 29.90 22.45
N ASP A 221 -21.32 29.23 22.62
CA ASP A 221 -19.99 29.82 22.68
C ASP A 221 -19.28 29.80 21.30
N GLY A 222 -19.99 29.39 20.24
CA GLY A 222 -19.45 29.30 18.88
C GLY A 222 -18.55 28.08 18.64
N ARG A 223 -18.50 27.11 19.56
CA ARG A 223 -17.60 25.95 19.50
C ARG A 223 -18.27 24.74 18.86
N PHE A 224 -17.45 23.88 18.26
CA PHE A 224 -17.89 22.58 17.72
C PHE A 224 -16.84 21.51 18.06
N LYS A 225 -17.24 20.51 18.83
CA LYS A 225 -16.35 19.41 19.24
C LYS A 225 -16.32 18.34 18.16
N PHE A 226 -15.11 17.86 17.86
CA PHE A 226 -14.86 16.82 16.86
C PHE A 226 -13.82 15.84 17.41
N ARG A 227 -14.00 14.55 17.11
CA ARG A 227 -13.00 13.51 17.28
C ARG A 227 -12.81 12.82 15.93
N GLY A 228 -11.57 12.63 15.52
CA GLY A 228 -11.27 11.88 14.31
C GLY A 228 -9.86 11.33 14.29
N PHE A 229 -9.62 10.40 13.37
CA PHE A 229 -8.31 9.82 13.12
C PHE A 229 -7.35 10.87 12.56
N HIS A 230 -6.05 10.63 12.67
CA HIS A 230 -5.05 11.50 12.07
C HIS A 230 -5.24 11.60 10.53
N GLY A 231 -5.01 12.78 9.97
CA GLY A 231 -5.17 13.03 8.54
C GLY A 231 -5.63 14.45 8.22
N THR A 232 -5.80 14.71 6.93
CA THR A 232 -6.25 16.01 6.41
C THR A 232 -7.77 16.04 6.26
N TYR A 233 -8.38 17.08 6.82
CA TYR A 233 -9.81 17.32 6.84
C TYR A 233 -10.16 18.65 6.18
N VAL A 234 -11.41 18.76 5.73
CA VAL A 234 -12.01 20.02 5.29
C VAL A 234 -13.21 20.32 6.18
N ALA A 235 -13.12 21.36 7.00
CA ALA A 235 -14.26 21.93 7.70
C ALA A 235 -15.08 22.77 6.73
N GLN A 236 -16.37 22.46 6.58
CA GLN A 236 -17.33 23.32 5.89
C GLN A 236 -18.22 24.01 6.93
N VAL A 237 -18.19 25.34 6.95
CA VAL A 237 -19.07 26.17 7.76
C VAL A 237 -20.13 26.79 6.86
N THR A 238 -21.40 26.71 7.27
CA THR A 238 -22.52 27.36 6.56
C THR A 238 -23.08 28.45 7.46
N THR A 239 -23.06 29.70 7.03
CA THR A 239 -23.62 30.87 7.73
C THR A 239 -24.87 31.38 7.00
N ALA A 240 -25.47 32.47 7.49
CA ALA A 240 -26.50 33.19 6.74
C ALA A 240 -25.94 33.83 5.45
N THR A 241 -24.67 34.25 5.48
CA THR A 241 -23.97 34.94 4.39
C THR A 241 -23.36 34.00 3.34
N GLY A 242 -23.17 32.72 3.66
CA GLY A 242 -22.70 31.75 2.67
C GLY A 242 -22.07 30.48 3.24
N LYS A 243 -21.14 29.90 2.48
CA LYS A 243 -20.35 28.72 2.88
C LYS A 243 -18.86 29.04 2.87
N MET A 244 -18.16 28.63 3.91
CA MET A 244 -16.71 28.71 4.03
C MET A 244 -16.11 27.31 4.14
N LEU A 245 -14.94 27.11 3.53
CA LEU A 245 -14.15 25.88 3.62
C LEU A 245 -12.79 26.19 4.25
N LYS A 246 -12.40 25.44 5.27
CA LYS A 246 -11.06 25.48 5.86
C LYS A 246 -10.45 24.09 5.86
N THR A 247 -9.23 23.96 5.37
CA THR A 247 -8.46 22.72 5.47
C THR A 247 -7.64 22.74 6.75
N PHE A 248 -7.61 21.62 7.46
CA PHE A 248 -6.77 21.44 8.65
C PHE A 248 -6.27 19.99 8.72
N THR A 249 -5.20 19.78 9.48
CA THR A 249 -4.61 18.45 9.70
C THR A 249 -4.76 18.07 11.16
N VAL A 250 -5.23 16.85 11.40
CA VAL A 250 -5.12 16.19 12.71
C VAL A 250 -3.83 15.38 12.69
N GLU A 251 -2.88 15.75 13.53
CA GLU A 251 -1.61 15.03 13.66
C GLU A 251 -1.80 13.67 14.36
N LYS A 252 -0.83 12.78 14.24
CA LYS A 252 -0.84 11.50 14.94
C LYS A 252 -0.66 11.72 16.46
N GLY A 253 -1.54 11.14 17.27
CA GLY A 253 -1.54 11.22 18.73
C GLY A 253 -2.89 11.63 19.30
N ASP A 254 -2.97 11.77 20.63
CA ASP A 254 -4.20 12.12 21.37
C ASP A 254 -4.30 13.62 21.71
N ASN A 255 -3.64 14.47 20.92
CA ASN A 255 -3.59 15.91 21.16
C ASN A 255 -4.92 16.59 20.77
N SER A 256 -5.37 17.53 21.59
CA SER A 256 -6.46 18.44 21.22
C SER A 256 -5.98 19.44 20.18
N LEU A 257 -6.76 19.60 19.11
CA LEU A 257 -6.57 20.67 18.12
C LEU A 257 -7.68 21.71 18.31
N GLU A 258 -7.29 22.95 18.59
CA GLU A 258 -8.19 24.10 18.50
C GLU A 258 -8.00 24.75 17.12
N LEU A 259 -9.12 24.96 16.42
CA LEU A 259 -9.14 25.56 15.09
C LEU A 259 -10.02 26.81 15.13
N ASP A 260 -9.37 27.97 15.15
CA ASP A 260 -10.08 29.24 15.00
C ASP A 260 -10.46 29.43 13.53
N LEU A 261 -11.74 29.67 13.32
CA LEU A 261 -12.33 29.94 12.02
C LEU A 261 -12.83 31.39 12.06
N ASP A 262 -12.06 32.29 11.45
CA ASP A 262 -12.49 33.66 11.23
C ASP A 262 -13.68 33.64 10.27
N ILE A 263 -14.88 33.77 10.84
CA ILE A 263 -16.12 33.83 10.09
C ILE A 263 -16.52 35.31 10.03
N GLU A 264 -16.50 35.90 8.84
CA GLU A 264 -17.18 37.17 8.61
C GLU A 264 -18.69 36.92 8.74
N ILE A 265 -19.29 37.47 9.79
CA ILE A 265 -20.71 37.33 10.12
C ILE A 265 -21.50 38.42 9.40
#